data_AF-A0A5C4RSX0-F1
#
_entry.id   AF-A0A5C4RSX0-F1
#
_cell.length_a   1.000
_cell.length_b   1.000
_cell.length_c   1.000
_cell.angle_alpha   90.00
_cell.angle_beta   90.00
_cell.angle_gamma   90.00
#
_symmetry.space_group_name_H-M   'P 1'
#
loop_
_entity.id
_entity.type
_entity.pdbx_description
1 polymer ?
#
loop_
_entity_poly.entity_id
_entity_poly.type
_entity_poly.pdbx_seq_one_letter_code
_entity_poly.pdbx_strand_id
1 'polypeptide(L)'
;MQPLVKGLLAVAIFAAGIGTVMLLVKESPATMLSADGDGDRMDRIEREQEKRYAELNAKLDRLAAHLERGASPSAPRRSPPAPVLDLEAAAAKSRDVRAELEQSVLSEPVSPQWALETSRSIEAALASADIREIGAEPPLGQTIECRSTMCRIEMVFSNPDHAIDAGTVLNMGIADRLPYTRAVRDTLPDGSTQMIVYAYRDRPKS
;
A
#
# COMPACT_ATOMS: atom_id res chain seq x y z
N MET A 1 -2.42 -57.25 2.72
CA MET A 1 -1.01 -57.29 3.15
C MET A 1 -0.13 -57.03 1.93
N GLN A 2 0.35 -55.79 1.76
CA GLN A 2 1.27 -55.39 0.69
C GLN A 2 2.36 -54.50 1.32
N PRO A 3 3.66 -54.71 1.01
CA PRO A 3 4.74 -54.03 1.71
C PRO A 3 5.17 -52.72 1.04
N LEU A 4 5.40 -51.74 1.92
CA LEU A 4 6.49 -50.76 1.94
C LEU A 4 7.37 -50.61 0.68
N VAL A 5 7.29 -49.44 0.05
CA VAL A 5 8.38 -48.89 -0.76
C VAL A 5 8.89 -47.63 -0.05
N LYS A 6 10.05 -47.76 0.62
CA LYS A 6 10.83 -46.64 1.16
C LYS A 6 11.62 -46.03 0.01
N GLY A 7 11.23 -44.85 -0.45
CA GLY A 7 12.03 -44.04 -1.36
C GLY A 7 13.11 -43.29 -0.60
N LEU A 8 14.36 -43.69 -0.79
CA LEU A 8 15.55 -42.88 -0.48
C LEU A 8 15.52 -41.63 -1.37
N LEU A 9 15.52 -40.43 -0.77
CA LEU A 9 15.88 -39.21 -1.48
C LEU A 9 17.25 -38.75 -1.00
N ALA A 10 18.18 -38.75 -1.97
CA ALA A 10 19.56 -38.37 -1.82
C ALA A 10 19.68 -36.86 -1.53
N VAL A 11 20.35 -36.52 -0.44
CA VAL A 11 20.76 -35.16 -0.10
C VAL A 11 22.04 -34.86 -0.88
N ALA A 12 21.92 -34.03 -1.92
CA ALA A 12 23.07 -33.48 -2.63
C ALA A 12 23.55 -32.21 -1.92
N ILE A 13 24.68 -32.31 -1.24
CA ILE A 13 25.41 -31.21 -0.61
C ILE A 13 26.20 -30.50 -1.70
N PHE A 14 25.81 -29.29 -2.10
CA PHE A 14 26.63 -28.42 -2.94
C PHE A 14 27.55 -27.58 -2.07
N ALA A 15 28.84 -27.89 -2.17
CA ALA A 15 29.92 -27.25 -1.45
C ALA A 15 30.29 -25.88 -2.05
N ALA A 16 30.46 -24.92 -1.15
CA ALA A 16 31.42 -23.82 -1.12
C ALA A 16 32.04 -23.35 -2.44
N GLY A 17 31.61 -22.17 -2.90
CA GLY A 17 32.34 -21.31 -3.81
C GLY A 17 32.35 -19.88 -3.29
N ILE A 18 33.04 -19.61 -2.18
CA ILE A 18 33.29 -18.24 -1.70
C ILE A 18 34.40 -17.67 -2.58
N GLY A 19 33.99 -17.11 -3.72
CA GLY A 19 34.85 -16.28 -4.56
C GLY A 19 34.94 -14.89 -3.97
N THR A 20 36.01 -14.63 -3.21
CA THR A 20 36.38 -13.31 -2.71
C THR A 20 36.78 -12.41 -3.87
N VAL A 21 35.82 -11.67 -4.43
CA VAL A 21 36.12 -10.59 -5.39
C VAL A 21 36.51 -9.35 -4.57
N MET A 22 37.82 -9.13 -4.45
CA MET A 22 38.40 -7.84 -4.06
C MET A 22 38.01 -6.80 -5.11
N LEU A 23 36.96 -6.02 -4.85
CA LEU A 23 36.71 -4.78 -5.56
C LEU A 23 37.64 -3.71 -5.00
N LEU A 24 38.66 -3.37 -5.80
CA LEU A 24 39.45 -2.15 -5.65
C LEU A 24 38.50 -0.94 -5.65
N VAL A 25 38.23 -0.41 -4.45
CA VAL A 25 37.63 0.91 -4.25
C VAL A 25 38.67 1.93 -4.68
N LYS A 26 38.53 2.43 -5.91
CA LYS A 26 39.27 3.59 -6.40
C LYS A 26 38.65 4.82 -5.74
N GLU A 27 39.18 5.21 -4.58
CA GLU A 27 38.89 6.47 -3.92
C GLU A 27 39.13 7.61 -4.91
N SER A 28 38.04 8.23 -5.34
CA SER A 28 38.07 9.46 -6.12
C SER A 28 38.12 10.62 -5.12
N PRO A 29 39.21 11.41 -5.09
CA PRO A 29 39.28 12.55 -4.21
C PRO A 29 38.40 13.69 -4.73
N ALA A 30 37.77 14.37 -3.78
CA ALA A 30 37.34 15.76 -3.85
C ALA A 30 36.23 16.11 -4.85
N THR A 31 34.99 16.00 -4.37
CA THR A 31 33.95 17.00 -4.68
C THR A 31 33.55 17.68 -3.36
N MET A 32 34.51 18.34 -2.71
CA MET A 32 34.22 19.39 -1.72
C MET A 32 34.20 20.70 -2.47
N LEU A 33 33.03 21.20 -2.84
CA LEU A 33 32.78 22.61 -3.14
C LEU A 33 31.27 22.82 -3.26
N SER A 34 30.81 23.91 -2.64
CA SER A 34 29.42 24.40 -2.58
C SER A 34 28.57 23.94 -1.38
N ALA A 35 29.09 24.12 -0.15
CA ALA A 35 28.25 24.20 1.06
C ALA A 35 27.77 25.63 1.38
N ASP A 36 28.37 26.66 0.78
CA ASP A 36 28.10 28.07 1.15
C ASP A 36 26.89 28.70 0.43
N GLY A 37 26.20 27.96 -0.45
CA GLY A 37 25.05 28.47 -1.22
C GLY A 37 23.68 27.94 -0.80
N ASP A 38 23.61 26.93 0.07
CA ASP A 38 22.34 26.27 0.42
C ASP A 38 21.62 26.97 1.59
N GLY A 39 22.33 27.70 2.45
CA GLY A 39 21.72 28.46 3.55
C GLY A 39 20.72 29.51 3.06
N ASP A 40 21.14 30.36 2.11
CA ASP A 40 20.27 31.40 1.53
C ASP A 40 19.05 30.83 0.79
N ARG A 41 19.16 29.60 0.28
CA ARG A 41 18.07 28.91 -0.41
C ARG A 41 17.06 28.37 0.60
N MET A 42 17.53 27.76 1.69
CA MET A 42 16.67 27.25 2.76
C MET A 42 15.94 28.38 3.49
N ASP A 43 16.62 29.48 3.82
CA ASP A 43 16.01 30.66 4.46
C ASP A 43 14.92 31.32 3.60
N ARG A 44 15.02 31.18 2.27
CA ARG A 44 14.00 31.67 1.34
C ARG A 44 12.77 30.76 1.35
N ILE A 45 12.98 29.45 1.37
CA ILE A 45 11.91 28.46 1.43
C ILE A 45 11.15 28.59 2.75
N GLU A 46 11.85 28.73 3.88
CA GLU A 46 11.23 28.90 5.19
C GLU A 46 10.35 30.15 5.26
N ARG A 47 10.87 31.29 4.80
CA ARG A 47 10.09 32.54 4.71
C ARG A 47 8.89 32.44 3.77
N GLU A 48 8.98 31.64 2.71
CA GLU A 48 7.85 31.39 1.82
C GLU A 48 6.79 30.49 2.49
N GLN A 49 7.22 29.46 3.22
CA GLN A 49 6.33 28.58 3.99
C GLN A 49 5.60 29.34 5.10
N GLU A 50 6.31 30.18 5.87
CA GLU A 50 5.71 31.03 6.91
C GLU A 50 4.64 31.96 6.33
N LYS A 51 4.92 32.59 5.18
CA LYS A 51 3.94 33.45 4.49
C LYS A 51 2.70 32.67 4.05
N ARG A 52 2.88 31.49 3.46
CA ARG A 52 1.75 30.63 3.05
C ARG A 52 0.93 30.18 4.24
N TYR A 53 1.58 29.83 5.34
CA TYR A 53 0.91 29.42 6.58
C TYR A 53 0.13 30.58 7.20
N ALA A 54 0.71 31.77 7.26
CA ALA A 54 0.03 32.98 7.72
C ALA A 54 -1.19 33.34 6.84
N GLU A 55 -1.06 33.22 5.52
CA GLU A 55 -2.18 33.46 4.60
C GLU A 55 -3.31 32.44 4.78
N LEU A 56 -2.97 31.16 4.97
CA LEU A 56 -3.93 30.10 5.22
C LEU A 56 -4.68 30.33 6.54
N ASN A 57 -3.99 30.66 7.62
CA ASN A 57 -4.62 30.99 8.89
C ASN A 57 -5.54 32.21 8.77
N ALA A 58 -5.10 33.26 8.08
CA ALA A 58 -5.96 34.43 7.82
C ALA A 58 -7.18 34.11 6.95
N LYS A 59 -7.14 33.07 6.11
CA LYS A 59 -8.32 32.56 5.38
C LYS A 59 -9.25 31.77 6.29
N LEU A 60 -8.70 30.91 7.16
CA LEU A 60 -9.47 30.15 8.15
C LEU A 60 -10.19 31.10 9.12
N ASP A 61 -9.52 32.13 9.63
CA ASP A 61 -10.12 33.13 10.52
C ASP A 61 -11.24 33.90 9.82
N ARG A 62 -11.06 34.24 8.53
CA ARG A 62 -12.11 34.88 7.73
C ARG A 62 -13.33 33.98 7.54
N LEU A 63 -13.11 32.68 7.31
CA LEU A 63 -14.20 31.70 7.22
C LEU A 63 -14.92 31.53 8.56
N ALA A 64 -14.17 31.44 9.67
CA ALA A 64 -14.73 31.37 11.02
C ALA A 64 -15.59 32.61 11.32
N ALA A 65 -15.08 33.82 11.07
CA ALA A 65 -15.83 35.06 11.25
C ALA A 65 -17.02 35.21 10.28
N HIS A 66 -17.00 34.52 9.13
CA HIS A 66 -18.14 34.48 8.22
C HIS A 66 -19.22 33.51 8.74
N LEU A 67 -18.83 32.37 9.31
CA LEU A 67 -19.75 31.44 9.98
C LEU A 67 -20.40 32.09 11.21
N GLU A 68 -19.63 32.82 12.02
CA GLU A 68 -20.17 33.54 13.18
C GLU A 68 -21.13 34.67 12.81
N ARG A 69 -20.83 35.44 11.75
CA ARG A 69 -21.75 36.48 11.25
C ARG A 69 -22.97 35.91 10.50
N GLY A 70 -22.81 34.74 9.89
CA GLY A 70 -23.90 33.98 9.26
C GLY A 70 -24.77 33.22 10.26
N ALA A 71 -24.30 33.05 11.51
CA ALA A 71 -25.07 32.54 12.64
C ALA A 71 -26.05 33.60 13.16
N SER A 72 -26.91 34.11 12.27
CA SER A 72 -28.25 34.53 12.68
C SER A 72 -28.88 33.33 13.43
N PRO A 73 -29.62 33.52 14.54
CA PRO A 73 -30.28 32.44 15.28
C PRO A 73 -31.35 31.81 14.38
N SER A 74 -30.88 31.02 13.44
CA SER A 74 -31.67 30.21 12.54
C SER A 74 -32.28 29.17 13.45
N ALA A 75 -33.60 29.16 13.52
CA ALA A 75 -34.38 28.10 14.14
C ALA A 75 -33.69 26.74 13.91
N PRO A 76 -33.61 25.86 14.93
CA PRO A 76 -32.81 24.64 14.90
C PRO A 76 -32.98 23.95 13.56
N ARG A 77 -31.95 24.10 12.71
CA ARG A 77 -31.94 23.54 11.37
C ARG A 77 -31.83 22.05 11.63
N ARG A 78 -32.96 21.33 11.57
CA ARG A 78 -32.97 19.87 11.67
C ARG A 78 -31.96 19.38 10.66
N SER A 79 -30.80 18.92 11.13
CA SER A 79 -29.85 18.24 10.28
C SER A 79 -30.65 17.18 9.52
N PRO A 80 -30.53 17.08 8.20
CA PRO A 80 -31.13 15.96 7.49
C PRO A 80 -30.67 14.70 8.23
N PRO A 81 -31.59 13.76 8.54
CA PRO A 81 -31.22 12.54 9.23
C PRO A 81 -30.05 11.92 8.47
N ALA A 82 -29.00 11.54 9.21
CA ALA A 82 -27.87 10.85 8.61
C ALA A 82 -28.44 9.68 7.79
N PRO A 83 -27.99 9.49 6.53
CA PRO A 83 -28.45 8.35 5.75
C PRO A 83 -28.21 7.10 6.58
N VAL A 84 -29.27 6.36 6.87
CA VAL A 84 -29.17 5.08 7.56
C VAL A 84 -28.33 4.20 6.65
N LEU A 85 -27.09 3.92 7.07
CA LEU A 85 -26.22 3.01 6.35
C LEU A 85 -26.85 1.63 6.44
N ASP A 86 -27.46 1.21 5.34
CA ASP A 86 -27.90 -0.15 5.16
C ASP A 86 -26.65 -1.03 5.03
N LEU A 87 -26.23 -1.58 6.17
CA LEU A 87 -25.05 -2.43 6.27
C LEU A 87 -25.20 -3.68 5.40
N GLU A 88 -26.42 -4.18 5.20
CA GLU A 88 -26.68 -5.35 4.37
C GLU A 88 -26.50 -5.02 2.89
N ALA A 89 -27.05 -3.89 2.43
CA ALA A 89 -26.85 -3.41 1.07
C ALA A 89 -25.37 -3.07 0.78
N ALA A 90 -24.66 -2.49 1.75
CA ALA A 90 -23.23 -2.20 1.63
C ALA A 90 -22.40 -3.50 1.51
N ALA A 91 -22.71 -4.52 2.33
CA ALA A 91 -22.06 -5.82 2.26
C ALA A 91 -22.35 -6.54 0.93
N ALA A 92 -23.59 -6.50 0.43
CA ALA A 92 -23.96 -7.05 -0.86
C ALA A 92 -23.16 -6.40 -2.00
N LYS A 93 -23.10 -5.06 -2.02
CA LYS A 93 -22.30 -4.31 -3.00
C LYS A 93 -20.81 -4.66 -2.93
N SER A 94 -20.26 -4.84 -1.73
CA SER A 94 -18.86 -5.26 -1.56
C SER A 94 -18.60 -6.63 -2.18
N ARG A 95 -19.52 -7.59 -1.99
CA ARG A 95 -19.44 -8.93 -2.60
C ARG A 95 -19.53 -8.88 -4.12
N ASP A 96 -20.43 -8.09 -4.67
CA ASP A 96 -20.58 -7.93 -6.13
C ASP A 96 -19.30 -7.35 -6.75
N VAL A 97 -18.76 -6.29 -6.14
CA VAL A 97 -17.48 -5.70 -6.56
C VAL A 97 -16.35 -6.73 -6.47
N ARG A 98 -16.26 -7.50 -5.39
CA ARG A 98 -15.25 -8.55 -5.26
C ARG A 98 -15.38 -9.58 -6.38
N ALA A 99 -16.58 -10.06 -6.66
CA ALA A 99 -16.81 -11.04 -7.72
C ALA A 99 -16.41 -10.53 -9.11
N GLU A 100 -16.73 -9.27 -9.43
CA GLU A 100 -16.32 -8.62 -10.68
C GLU A 100 -14.79 -8.55 -10.83
N LEU A 101 -14.10 -8.20 -9.74
CA LEU A 101 -12.64 -8.10 -9.70
C LEU A 101 -11.98 -9.48 -9.83
N GLU A 102 -12.47 -10.49 -9.11
CA GLU A 102 -11.99 -11.87 -9.24
C GLU A 102 -12.16 -12.39 -10.68
N GLN A 103 -13.32 -12.14 -11.29
CA GLN A 103 -13.58 -12.54 -12.67
C GLN A 103 -12.61 -11.87 -13.65
N SER A 104 -12.24 -10.60 -13.38
CA SER A 104 -11.26 -9.86 -14.17
C SER A 104 -9.87 -10.52 -14.09
N VAL A 105 -9.39 -10.85 -12.88
CA VAL A 105 -8.11 -11.58 -12.66
C VAL A 105 -8.12 -12.92 -13.41
N LEU A 106 -9.21 -13.69 -13.30
CA LEU A 106 -9.30 -15.02 -13.89
C LEU A 106 -9.35 -14.99 -15.42
N SER A 107 -9.91 -13.94 -16.01
CA SER A 107 -10.01 -13.77 -17.45
C SER A 107 -8.69 -13.33 -18.12
N GLU A 108 -7.73 -12.87 -17.31
CA GLU A 108 -6.51 -12.27 -17.81
C GLU A 108 -5.46 -13.32 -18.20
N PRO A 109 -4.80 -13.21 -19.36
CA PRO A 109 -3.71 -14.12 -19.71
C PRO A 109 -2.57 -14.03 -18.70
N VAL A 110 -1.85 -15.13 -18.51
CA VAL A 110 -0.65 -15.15 -17.67
C VAL A 110 0.57 -14.78 -18.51
N SER A 111 1.33 -13.79 -18.05
CA SER A 111 2.68 -13.52 -18.55
C SER A 111 3.69 -14.02 -17.50
N PRO A 112 4.29 -15.21 -17.66
CA PRO A 112 5.05 -15.85 -16.59
C PRO A 112 6.22 -15.02 -16.06
N GLN A 113 6.95 -14.36 -16.96
CA GLN A 113 8.09 -13.53 -16.57
C GLN A 113 7.64 -12.29 -15.80
N TRP A 114 6.65 -11.56 -16.32
CA TRP A 114 6.11 -10.37 -15.66
C TRP A 114 5.48 -10.72 -14.31
N ALA A 115 4.73 -11.81 -14.23
CA ALA A 115 4.10 -12.27 -13.00
C ALA A 115 5.14 -12.56 -11.93
N LEU A 116 6.21 -13.30 -12.27
CA LEU A 116 7.30 -13.61 -11.33
C LEU A 116 8.03 -12.36 -10.84
N GLU A 117 8.40 -11.46 -11.75
CA GLU A 117 9.10 -10.21 -11.41
C GLU A 117 8.23 -9.28 -10.56
N THR A 118 6.94 -9.23 -10.82
CA THR A 118 5.98 -8.39 -10.10
C THR A 118 5.66 -8.98 -8.72
N SER A 119 5.43 -10.29 -8.61
CA SER A 119 5.23 -10.95 -7.32
C SER A 119 6.42 -10.73 -6.38
N ARG A 120 7.66 -10.86 -6.87
CA ARG A 120 8.85 -10.58 -6.05
C ARG A 120 8.93 -9.12 -5.59
N SER A 121 8.51 -8.18 -6.43
CA SER A 121 8.45 -6.77 -6.07
C SER A 121 7.42 -6.51 -4.96
N ILE A 122 6.25 -7.17 -5.05
CA ILE A 122 5.21 -7.09 -4.02
C ILE A 122 5.72 -7.72 -2.71
N GLU A 123 6.35 -8.90 -2.78
CA GLU A 123 6.94 -9.55 -1.60
C GLU A 123 8.01 -8.66 -0.94
N ALA A 124 8.86 -8.02 -1.73
CA ALA A 124 9.86 -7.08 -1.21
C ALA A 124 9.22 -5.86 -0.54
N ALA A 125 8.13 -5.32 -1.11
CA ALA A 125 7.38 -4.23 -0.51
C ALA A 125 6.71 -4.64 0.81
N LEU A 126 6.18 -5.87 0.91
CA LEU A 126 5.59 -6.43 2.13
C LEU A 126 6.61 -6.83 3.19
N ALA A 127 7.86 -7.09 2.79
CA ALA A 127 8.96 -7.42 3.70
C ALA A 127 9.79 -6.19 4.11
N SER A 128 9.43 -5.00 3.62
CA SER A 128 10.20 -3.77 3.85
C SER A 128 10.29 -3.43 5.34
N ALA A 129 11.35 -2.72 5.73
CA ALA A 129 11.48 -2.22 7.10
C ALA A 129 10.36 -1.24 7.43
N ASP A 130 9.90 -0.47 6.44
CA ASP A 130 8.87 0.57 6.55
C ASP A 130 7.57 0.07 7.19
N ILE A 131 7.11 -1.15 6.87
CA ILE A 131 5.93 -1.76 7.49
C ILE A 131 6.13 -1.93 9.00
N ARG A 132 7.32 -2.36 9.40
CA ARG A 132 7.66 -2.54 10.82
C ARG A 132 7.87 -1.21 11.54
N GLU A 133 8.39 -0.20 10.86
CA GLU A 133 8.61 1.14 11.43
C GLU A 133 7.31 1.86 11.79
N ILE A 134 6.25 1.66 10.99
CA ILE A 134 4.91 2.20 11.30
C ILE A 134 4.14 1.35 12.33
N GLY A 135 4.76 0.29 12.87
CA GLY A 135 4.13 -0.61 13.83
C GLY A 135 3.08 -1.54 13.23
N ALA A 136 3.04 -1.70 11.90
CA ALA A 136 2.17 -2.67 11.27
C ALA A 136 2.76 -4.08 11.45
N GLU A 137 1.94 -5.00 11.98
CA GLU A 137 2.30 -6.40 12.06
C GLU A 137 2.31 -7.04 10.66
N PRO A 138 3.25 -7.97 10.37
CA PRO A 138 3.21 -8.73 9.14
C PRO A 138 1.92 -9.56 9.06
N PRO A 139 1.39 -9.82 7.86
CA PRO A 139 0.19 -10.63 7.71
C PRO A 139 0.43 -12.06 8.22
N LEU A 140 -0.60 -12.66 8.85
CA LEU A 140 -0.63 -14.04 9.30
C LEU A 140 -0.48 -15.03 8.13
N GLY A 141 -0.95 -14.62 6.95
CA GLY A 141 -0.79 -15.33 5.70
C GLY A 141 -0.91 -14.37 4.54
N GLN A 142 -0.18 -14.64 3.46
CA GLN A 142 -0.26 -13.88 2.22
C GLN A 142 -0.27 -14.81 1.01
N THR A 143 -1.01 -14.44 -0.03
CA THR A 143 -1.02 -15.11 -1.33
C THR A 143 -1.00 -14.05 -2.42
N ILE A 144 -0.07 -14.18 -3.37
CA ILE A 144 0.11 -13.23 -4.47
C ILE A 144 -0.08 -13.99 -5.79
N GLU A 145 -1.09 -13.60 -6.56
CA GLU A 145 -1.36 -14.13 -7.89
C GLU A 145 -1.29 -13.01 -8.92
N CYS A 146 -0.24 -13.00 -9.74
CA CYS A 146 -0.06 -12.03 -10.81
C CYS A 146 -0.35 -12.64 -12.19
N ARG A 147 -1.00 -11.86 -13.05
CA ARG A 147 -1.37 -12.22 -14.44
C ARG A 147 -0.48 -11.54 -15.48
N SER A 148 -0.98 -10.67 -16.36
CA SER A 148 -0.15 -9.94 -17.35
C SER A 148 -0.04 -8.44 -17.08
N THR A 149 -1.02 -7.91 -16.36
CA THR A 149 -1.33 -6.50 -16.09
C THR A 149 -1.96 -6.30 -14.72
N MET A 150 -2.49 -7.36 -14.10
CA MET A 150 -3.13 -7.34 -12.78
C MET A 150 -2.48 -8.32 -11.79
N CYS A 151 -2.50 -7.97 -10.51
CA CYS A 151 -2.21 -8.88 -9.41
C CYS A 151 -3.35 -8.89 -8.39
N ARG A 152 -3.64 -10.08 -7.86
CA ARG A 152 -4.50 -10.32 -6.69
C ARG A 152 -3.60 -10.63 -5.50
N ILE A 153 -3.66 -9.80 -4.47
CA ILE A 153 -2.83 -9.90 -3.28
C ILE A 153 -3.76 -10.10 -2.09
N GLU A 154 -3.79 -11.31 -1.56
CA GLU A 154 -4.59 -11.65 -0.38
C GLU A 154 -3.69 -11.66 0.84
N MET A 155 -4.14 -11.00 1.91
CA MET A 155 -3.44 -10.90 3.19
C MET A 155 -4.44 -11.08 4.33
N VAL A 156 -4.03 -11.75 5.40
CA VAL A 156 -4.85 -11.94 6.61
C VAL A 156 -4.15 -11.30 7.80
N PHE A 157 -4.88 -10.49 8.58
CA PHE A 157 -4.37 -9.79 9.75
C PHE A 157 -5.20 -10.11 10.99
N SER A 158 -4.56 -10.18 12.15
CA SER A 158 -5.21 -10.30 13.46
C SER A 158 -6.09 -9.09 13.80
N ASN A 159 -5.71 -7.90 13.30
CA ASN A 159 -6.32 -6.61 13.62
C ASN A 159 -6.67 -5.85 12.33
N PRO A 160 -7.89 -5.28 12.19
CA PRO A 160 -8.28 -4.48 11.03
C PRO A 160 -7.41 -3.22 10.81
N ASP A 161 -6.85 -2.63 11.86
CA ASP A 161 -6.00 -1.43 11.73
C ASP A 161 -4.68 -1.76 11.02
N HIS A 162 -4.06 -2.89 11.36
CA HIS A 162 -2.86 -3.36 10.67
C HIS A 162 -3.11 -3.66 9.18
N ALA A 163 -4.31 -4.10 8.82
CA ALA A 163 -4.68 -4.27 7.42
C ALA A 163 -4.70 -2.93 6.66
N ILE A 164 -5.18 -1.84 7.29
CA ILE A 164 -5.21 -0.50 6.66
C ILE A 164 -3.79 0.02 6.44
N ASP A 165 -2.96 -0.09 7.47
CA ASP A 165 -1.59 0.40 7.45
C ASP A 165 -0.75 -0.37 6.43
N ALA A 166 -0.84 -1.71 6.44
CA ALA A 166 -0.18 -2.56 5.46
C ALA A 166 -0.66 -2.27 4.03
N GLY A 167 -1.97 -2.05 3.83
CA GLY A 167 -2.52 -1.67 2.52
C GLY A 167 -1.97 -0.34 2.00
N THR A 168 -1.76 0.62 2.90
CA THR A 168 -1.19 1.93 2.57
C THR A 168 0.28 1.80 2.16
N VAL A 169 1.09 1.11 2.95
CA VAL A 169 2.52 0.89 2.65
C VAL A 169 2.69 0.06 1.38
N LEU A 170 1.89 -0.99 1.21
CA LEU A 170 1.90 -1.80 -0.01
C LEU A 170 1.63 -0.93 -1.24
N ASN A 171 0.59 -0.10 -1.21
CA ASN A 171 0.24 0.80 -2.32
C ASN A 171 1.41 1.74 -2.67
N MET A 172 2.09 2.28 -1.67
CA MET A 172 3.27 3.13 -1.90
C MET A 172 4.43 2.33 -2.50
N GLY A 173 4.71 1.14 -1.96
CA GLY A 173 5.83 0.29 -2.39
C GLY A 173 5.67 -0.30 -3.80
N ILE A 174 4.44 -0.39 -4.32
CA ILE A 174 4.17 -0.93 -5.66
C ILE A 174 3.75 0.13 -6.68
N ALA A 175 3.64 1.41 -6.29
CA ALA A 175 3.08 2.47 -7.11
C ALA A 175 3.77 2.63 -8.48
N ASP A 176 5.08 2.40 -8.56
CA ASP A 176 5.84 2.52 -9.82
C ASP A 176 5.45 1.49 -10.87
N ARG A 177 4.95 0.32 -10.45
CA ARG A 177 4.59 -0.81 -11.34
C ARG A 177 3.10 -1.05 -11.43
N LEU A 178 2.39 -0.80 -10.34
CA LEU A 178 0.97 -1.07 -10.15
C LEU A 178 0.28 0.17 -9.54
N PRO A 179 0.22 1.29 -10.27
CA PRO A 179 -0.23 2.59 -9.74
C PRO A 179 -1.71 2.64 -9.39
N TYR A 180 -2.52 1.71 -9.88
CA TYR A 180 -3.94 1.64 -9.59
C TYR A 180 -4.20 0.45 -8.69
N THR A 181 -4.81 0.67 -7.53
CA THR A 181 -5.18 -0.40 -6.62
C THR A 181 -6.61 -0.27 -6.14
N ARG A 182 -7.22 -1.41 -5.83
CA ARG A 182 -8.53 -1.49 -5.21
C ARG A 182 -8.48 -2.55 -4.11
N ALA A 183 -8.67 -2.13 -2.87
CA ALA A 183 -8.71 -3.03 -1.73
C ALA A 183 -10.15 -3.36 -1.33
N VAL A 184 -10.41 -4.64 -1.08
CA VAL A 184 -11.63 -5.13 -0.42
C VAL A 184 -11.21 -5.73 0.91
N ARG A 185 -12.01 -5.52 1.95
CA ARG A 185 -11.76 -6.05 3.30
C ARG A 185 -12.99 -6.78 3.79
N ASP A 186 -12.77 -7.96 4.34
CA ASP A 186 -13.80 -8.81 4.95
C ASP A 186 -13.32 -9.25 6.33
N THR A 187 -14.23 -9.28 7.30
CA THR A 187 -13.97 -9.85 8.63
C THR A 187 -14.28 -11.34 8.59
N LEU A 188 -13.32 -12.17 8.98
CA LEU A 188 -13.45 -13.61 9.04
C LEU A 188 -14.17 -14.06 10.34
N PRO A 189 -14.71 -15.30 10.40
CA PRO A 189 -15.45 -15.78 11.57
C PRO A 189 -14.66 -15.81 12.90
N ASP A 190 -13.34 -15.86 12.82
CA ASP A 190 -12.43 -15.82 13.98
C ASP A 190 -12.11 -14.39 14.46
N GLY A 191 -12.68 -13.37 13.81
CA GLY A 191 -12.44 -11.95 14.08
C GLY A 191 -11.23 -11.36 13.35
N SER A 192 -10.45 -12.17 12.64
CA SER A 192 -9.36 -11.67 11.80
C SER A 192 -9.90 -10.91 10.59
N THR A 193 -9.05 -10.11 9.95
CA THR A 193 -9.41 -9.31 8.77
C THR A 193 -8.66 -9.83 7.55
N GLN A 194 -9.41 -10.27 6.53
CA GLN A 194 -8.89 -10.54 5.21
C GLN A 194 -8.90 -9.25 4.39
N MET A 195 -7.76 -8.87 3.85
CA MET A 195 -7.65 -7.81 2.85
C MET A 195 -7.23 -8.40 1.51
N ILE A 196 -7.98 -8.10 0.46
CA ILE A 196 -7.64 -8.46 -0.91
C ILE A 196 -7.40 -7.19 -1.70
N VAL A 197 -6.19 -7.02 -2.19
CA VAL A 197 -5.78 -5.90 -3.03
C VAL A 197 -5.69 -6.37 -4.47
N TYR A 198 -6.48 -5.74 -5.34
CA TYR A 198 -6.38 -5.87 -6.78
C TYR A 198 -5.55 -4.70 -7.30
N ALA A 199 -4.38 -4.99 -7.83
CA ALA A 199 -3.42 -3.99 -8.27
C ALA A 199 -3.21 -4.09 -9.78
N TYR A 200 -3.17 -2.96 -10.48
CA TYR A 200 -3.18 -2.88 -11.94
C TYR A 200 -2.04 -2.03 -12.44
N ARG A 201 -1.40 -2.49 -13.51
CA ARG A 201 -0.43 -1.70 -14.28
C ARG A 201 -1.11 -0.56 -15.05
N ASP A 202 -2.25 -0.87 -15.64
CA ASP A 202 -3.01 0.03 -16.51
C ASP A 202 -4.35 0.40 -15.87
N ARG A 203 -4.88 1.59 -16.15
CA ARG A 203 -6.17 2.02 -15.58
C ARG A 203 -7.28 1.05 -16.05
N PRO A 204 -8.08 0.45 -15.15
CA PRO A 204 -9.18 -0.41 -15.55
C PRO A 204 -10.19 0.38 -16.39
N LYS A 205 -10.71 -0.25 -17.45
CA LYS A 205 -11.80 0.33 -18.24
C LYS A 205 -13.08 0.23 -17.42
N SER A 206 -13.64 1.37 -17.04
CA SER A 206 -14.94 1.50 -16.37
C SER A 206 -16.09 1.17 -17.30
#